data_AF-A0A829PMH9-F1
#
_entry.id   AF-A0A829PMH9-F1
#
_cell.length_a   1.000
_cell.length_b   1.000
_cell.length_c   1.000
_cell.angle_alpha   90.00
_cell.angle_beta   90.00
_cell.angle_gamma   90.00
#
_symmetry.space_group_name_H-M   'P 1'
#
loop_
_entity.id
_entity.type
_entity.pdbx_description
1 polymer ?
#
loop_
_entity_poly.entity_id
_entity_poly.type
_entity_poly.pdbx_seq_one_letter_code
_entity_poly.pdbx_strand_id
1 'polypeptide(L)'
;MTTAQSATEFDPATVRSIEADAAPARFARGWYCLGLIKDFGDGKPRAVNAFGQKLVVFRPAGGKVSVLDAYCRHMGGDLSQGEVKGDEIACPFHDWRWGGDGRCKKVPYSRRTPKLARTATWITLEQDGMLFIWHDPQGNPPPEDVAIPRIEGATSPEWTDWHWYTTVVNTNCREIIDNVVDMAHFFYVHGAVPTYFKNIFEGHIATQYMNTGEPRADLPIPEGVQMTGQTSVASYYGPSFMIDDLTYHFVGYDSNSILINCHYPIDANSFVLQYGIIVKKSAGLSDDDALAAAITLGDWIKAGFEQDVQIWKNKARIDNPLLCEEDGPVYQLRRWYEQFYVDVADVTAEMTDRFEYEVDTTRPGEAWKAQVEENLAAMAGARLHDPHGQPPGRFADGARGLRTLRRPGAGTQEQLAADQRAVECRCGVAVRAAPQLHRPVPGVLGVAQLDSRCRAQRPAARARRGVRRLTKHFADIAAQSLDPRIRQLQAWHGHESVNRIVVASIPYRHACFAQRRRIGLALAAWRVIARRHHHRRWQPAQVGAQRSRVRVIA
;
A
#
# COMPACT_ATOMS: atom_id res chain seq x y z
N MET A 1 9.22 17.71 63.14
CA MET A 1 9.56 16.41 62.54
C MET A 1 9.09 16.46 61.10
N THR A 2 9.99 16.21 60.14
CA THR A 2 9.65 16.31 58.70
C THR A 2 9.81 14.92 58.11
N THR A 3 8.71 14.22 57.91
CA THR A 3 8.70 12.89 57.28
C THR A 3 8.97 13.06 55.80
N ALA A 4 10.21 12.80 55.38
CA ALA A 4 10.51 12.63 53.96
C ALA A 4 9.73 11.40 53.46
N GLN A 5 8.77 11.60 52.56
CA GLN A 5 8.18 10.51 51.81
C GLN A 5 9.28 9.89 50.95
N SER A 6 9.60 8.61 51.18
CA SER A 6 10.46 7.87 50.27
C SER A 6 9.77 7.79 48.91
N ALA A 7 10.41 8.32 47.87
CA ALA A 7 9.98 8.04 46.51
C ALA A 7 9.96 6.53 46.30
N THR A 8 8.81 5.96 45.95
CA THR A 8 8.69 4.54 45.61
C THR A 8 9.59 4.25 44.42
N GLU A 9 10.59 3.40 44.63
CA GLU A 9 11.58 3.06 43.61
C GLU A 9 10.87 2.35 42.45
N PHE A 10 10.99 2.90 41.25
CA PHE A 10 10.28 2.41 40.06
C PHE A 10 10.91 1.08 39.60
N ASP A 11 10.14 -0.01 39.68
CA ASP A 11 10.56 -1.32 39.18
C ASP A 11 10.24 -1.45 37.67
N PRO A 12 11.26 -1.55 36.79
CA PRO A 12 11.02 -1.74 35.35
C PRO A 12 10.31 -3.06 35.03
N ALA A 13 10.33 -4.06 35.92
CA ALA A 13 9.64 -5.34 35.71
C ALA A 13 8.11 -5.21 35.83
N THR A 14 7.57 -4.12 36.40
CA THR A 14 6.12 -3.85 36.39
C THR A 14 5.64 -3.19 35.09
N VAL A 15 6.55 -2.85 34.16
CA VAL A 15 6.18 -2.23 32.88
C VAL A 15 5.73 -3.29 31.89
N ARG A 16 4.47 -3.20 31.44
CA ARG A 16 3.91 -4.06 30.41
C ARG A 16 4.63 -3.83 29.07
N SER A 17 5.30 -4.87 28.55
CA SER A 17 5.88 -4.87 27.20
C SER A 17 4.81 -5.08 26.13
N ILE A 18 4.91 -4.33 25.03
CA ILE A 18 4.25 -4.68 23.77
C ILE A 18 5.02 -5.85 23.15
N GLU A 19 4.32 -6.95 22.89
CA GLU A 19 4.79 -8.02 22.02
C GLU A 19 4.27 -7.76 20.60
N ALA A 20 5.18 -7.85 19.64
CA ALA A 20 4.93 -7.60 18.23
C ALA A 20 5.83 -8.53 17.42
N ASP A 21 5.30 -9.67 17.03
CA ASP A 21 6.03 -10.67 16.24
C ASP A 21 6.30 -10.17 14.82
N ALA A 22 7.15 -10.91 14.09
CA ALA A 22 7.25 -10.72 12.65
C ALA A 22 5.89 -10.97 11.98
N ALA A 23 5.54 -10.15 10.99
CA ALA A 23 4.31 -10.34 10.21
C ALA A 23 4.37 -11.67 9.43
N PRO A 24 3.25 -12.41 9.29
CA PRO A 24 3.24 -13.69 8.56
C PRO A 24 3.81 -13.57 7.14
N ALA A 25 4.73 -14.48 6.79
CA ALA A 25 5.25 -14.60 5.43
C ALA A 25 4.26 -15.30 4.47
N ARG A 26 3.23 -15.95 5.02
CA ARG A 26 2.09 -16.49 4.30
C ARG A 26 0.98 -15.43 4.25
N PHE A 27 0.36 -15.29 3.08
CA PHE A 27 -0.83 -14.47 2.92
C PHE A 27 -2.09 -15.33 3.08
N ALA A 28 -3.18 -14.72 3.53
CA ALA A 28 -4.44 -15.41 3.78
C ALA A 28 -5.04 -16.03 2.49
N ARG A 29 -5.64 -17.22 2.63
CA ARG A 29 -6.44 -17.86 1.59
C ARG A 29 -7.80 -17.15 1.48
N GLY A 30 -8.21 -16.73 0.29
CA GLY A 30 -9.49 -16.06 0.09
C GLY A 30 -9.63 -15.27 -1.21
N TRP A 31 -10.75 -14.55 -1.34
CA TRP A 31 -11.01 -13.58 -2.39
C TRP A 31 -10.46 -12.20 -2.03
N TYR A 32 -9.89 -11.50 -3.02
CA TYR A 32 -9.29 -10.18 -2.87
C TYR A 32 -9.75 -9.26 -4.02
N CYS A 33 -10.39 -8.14 -3.70
CA CYS A 33 -10.76 -7.13 -4.70
C CYS A 33 -9.52 -6.33 -5.14
N LEU A 34 -9.26 -6.24 -6.45
CA LEU A 34 -8.17 -5.49 -7.06
C LEU A 34 -8.54 -4.06 -7.49
N GLY A 35 -9.82 -3.69 -7.35
CA GLY A 35 -10.38 -2.41 -7.80
C GLY A 35 -11.44 -2.59 -8.89
N LEU A 36 -11.83 -1.49 -9.55
CA LEU A 36 -12.95 -1.50 -10.49
C LEU A 36 -12.58 -2.08 -11.85
N ILE A 37 -13.49 -2.89 -12.41
CA ILE A 37 -13.37 -3.52 -13.75
C ILE A 37 -13.07 -2.49 -14.85
N LYS A 38 -13.64 -1.28 -14.73
CA LYS A 38 -13.48 -0.19 -15.71
C LYS A 38 -12.03 0.25 -15.88
N ASP A 39 -11.21 0.19 -14.83
CA ASP A 39 -9.82 0.65 -14.85
C ASP A 39 -8.86 -0.35 -15.53
N PHE A 40 -9.31 -1.60 -15.68
CA PHE A 40 -8.66 -2.68 -16.44
C PHE A 40 -9.20 -2.80 -17.89
N GLY A 41 -10.15 -1.94 -18.28
CA GLY A 41 -10.90 -2.06 -19.54
C GLY A 41 -10.26 -1.43 -20.79
N ASP A 42 -9.19 -0.64 -20.67
CA ASP A 42 -8.66 0.20 -21.76
C ASP A 42 -7.80 -0.52 -22.82
N GLY A 43 -7.80 -1.86 -22.82
CA GLY A 43 -7.04 -2.70 -23.75
C GLY A 43 -5.54 -2.78 -23.47
N LYS A 44 -5.01 -2.13 -22.44
CA LYS A 44 -3.59 -2.21 -22.04
C LYS A 44 -3.42 -3.10 -20.80
N PRO A 45 -2.28 -3.79 -20.63
CA PRO A 45 -1.99 -4.46 -19.38
C PRO A 45 -1.89 -3.46 -18.21
N ARG A 46 -2.19 -3.93 -17.00
CA ARG A 46 -1.95 -3.23 -15.74
C ARG A 46 -0.98 -4.03 -14.87
N ALA A 47 -0.21 -3.30 -14.06
CA ALA A 47 0.61 -3.86 -12.99
C ALA A 47 -0.21 -3.91 -11.70
N VAL A 48 -0.16 -5.03 -10.98
CA VAL A 48 -0.58 -5.11 -9.58
C VAL A 48 0.56 -5.76 -8.80
N ASN A 49 0.97 -5.16 -7.68
CA ASN A 49 1.89 -5.80 -6.74
C ASN A 49 1.04 -6.38 -5.61
N ALA A 50 1.05 -7.70 -5.45
CA ALA A 50 0.25 -8.41 -4.46
C ALA A 50 0.95 -9.71 -4.06
N PHE A 51 0.72 -10.19 -2.83
CA PHE A 51 1.20 -11.47 -2.30
C PHE A 51 2.73 -11.66 -2.45
N GLY A 52 3.51 -10.60 -2.19
CA GLY A 52 4.97 -10.60 -2.28
C GLY A 52 5.53 -10.66 -3.72
N GLN A 53 4.67 -10.50 -4.73
CA GLN A 53 5.03 -10.65 -6.14
C GLN A 53 4.33 -9.61 -7.03
N LYS A 54 4.56 -9.73 -8.34
CA LYS A 54 3.98 -8.83 -9.35
C LYS A 54 3.10 -9.61 -10.32
N LEU A 55 1.87 -9.14 -10.49
CA LEU A 55 0.85 -9.66 -11.39
C LEU A 55 0.68 -8.73 -12.60
N VAL A 56 0.26 -9.31 -13.73
CA VAL A 56 -0.27 -8.60 -14.88
C VAL A 56 -1.76 -8.88 -15.00
N VAL A 57 -2.56 -7.81 -15.02
CA VAL A 57 -3.99 -7.84 -15.30
C VAL A 57 -4.20 -7.36 -16.73
N PHE A 58 -4.95 -8.07 -17.55
CA PHE A 58 -5.29 -7.63 -18.92
C PHE A 58 -6.62 -8.20 -19.38
N ARG A 59 -7.30 -7.51 -20.30
CA ARG A 59 -8.52 -8.01 -20.95
C ARG A 59 -8.21 -8.56 -22.36
N PRO A 60 -8.35 -9.88 -22.61
CA PRO A 60 -8.37 -10.47 -23.95
C PRO A 60 -9.41 -9.82 -24.86
N ALA A 61 -9.15 -9.74 -26.17
CA ALA A 61 -10.10 -9.19 -27.13
C ALA A 61 -11.47 -9.90 -27.14
N GLY A 62 -11.49 -11.21 -26.85
CA GLY A 62 -12.68 -12.06 -26.86
C GLY A 62 -13.33 -12.36 -25.51
N GLY A 63 -13.01 -11.68 -24.40
CA GLY A 63 -13.68 -12.01 -23.13
C GLY A 63 -13.21 -11.36 -21.82
N LYS A 64 -13.37 -12.13 -20.73
CA LYS A 64 -13.18 -11.73 -19.33
C LYS A 64 -11.74 -11.34 -18.99
N VAL A 65 -11.58 -10.46 -18.01
CA VAL A 65 -10.28 -10.03 -17.49
C VAL A 65 -9.48 -11.26 -17.03
N SER A 66 -8.20 -11.30 -17.39
CA SER A 66 -7.26 -12.37 -17.09
C SER A 66 -6.12 -11.86 -16.22
N VAL A 67 -5.70 -12.65 -15.23
CA VAL A 67 -4.62 -12.30 -14.31
C VAL A 67 -3.55 -13.40 -14.30
N LEU A 68 -2.30 -13.02 -14.54
CA LEU A 68 -1.12 -13.89 -14.60
C LEU A 68 0.01 -13.30 -13.76
N ASP A 69 1.02 -14.10 -13.43
CA ASP A 69 2.31 -13.56 -12.97
C ASP A 69 2.92 -12.64 -14.04
N ALA A 70 3.39 -11.45 -13.64
CA ALA A 70 3.97 -10.49 -14.57
C ALA A 70 5.32 -10.94 -15.17
N TYR A 71 6.11 -11.76 -14.48
CA TYR A 71 7.44 -12.13 -14.96
C TYR A 71 7.40 -13.33 -15.93
N CYS A 72 7.56 -13.02 -17.22
CA CYS A 72 7.53 -13.96 -18.33
C CYS A 72 8.55 -15.09 -18.17
N ARG A 73 8.06 -16.34 -18.14
CA ARG A 73 8.84 -17.57 -17.90
C ARG A 73 9.90 -17.90 -18.99
N HIS A 74 10.04 -17.07 -20.03
CA HIS A 74 11.16 -17.17 -20.99
C HIS A 74 12.46 -16.65 -20.39
N MET A 75 12.52 -15.36 -20.03
CA MET A 75 13.74 -14.65 -19.59
C MET A 75 13.44 -13.52 -18.59
N GLY A 76 12.35 -13.61 -17.81
CA GLY A 76 12.00 -12.63 -16.76
C GLY A 76 11.51 -11.27 -17.27
N GLY A 77 11.14 -11.15 -18.55
CA GLY A 77 10.56 -9.92 -19.09
C GLY A 77 9.20 -9.60 -18.49
N ASP A 78 8.95 -8.33 -18.16
CA ASP A 78 7.74 -7.87 -17.47
C ASP A 78 6.54 -7.76 -18.43
N LEU A 79 5.59 -8.69 -18.34
CA LEU A 79 4.36 -8.72 -19.11
C LEU A 79 3.47 -7.49 -18.83
N SER A 80 3.57 -6.87 -17.65
CA SER A 80 2.81 -5.66 -17.33
C SER A 80 3.29 -4.42 -18.10
N GLN A 81 4.45 -4.50 -18.77
CA GLN A 81 4.99 -3.49 -19.68
C GLN A 81 4.84 -3.92 -21.15
N GLY A 82 4.05 -4.96 -21.40
CA GLY A 82 3.75 -5.51 -22.73
C GLY A 82 2.56 -4.83 -23.42
N GLU A 83 1.95 -5.59 -24.34
CA GLU A 83 0.86 -5.12 -25.19
C GLU A 83 -0.13 -6.29 -25.42
N VAL A 84 -1.43 -6.04 -25.30
CA VAL A 84 -2.45 -7.06 -25.60
C VAL A 84 -2.59 -7.20 -27.12
N LYS A 85 -2.50 -8.43 -27.63
CA LYS A 85 -2.50 -8.73 -29.08
C LYS A 85 -3.46 -9.86 -29.40
N GLY A 86 -4.75 -9.54 -29.54
CA GLY A 86 -5.83 -10.51 -29.57
C GLY A 86 -6.14 -11.00 -28.15
N ASP A 87 -6.15 -12.30 -27.93
CA ASP A 87 -6.49 -12.90 -26.62
C ASP A 87 -5.28 -13.14 -25.71
N GLU A 88 -4.18 -12.44 -25.99
CA GLU A 88 -2.84 -12.74 -25.48
C GLU A 88 -2.12 -11.48 -24.99
N ILE A 89 -1.46 -11.56 -23.84
CA ILE A 89 -0.44 -10.57 -23.45
C ILE A 89 0.89 -10.90 -24.14
N ALA A 90 1.45 -9.92 -24.86
CA ALA A 90 2.73 -10.06 -25.56
C ALA A 90 3.88 -9.50 -24.69
N CYS A 91 4.88 -10.34 -24.41
CA CYS A 91 6.05 -9.97 -23.61
C CYS A 91 6.91 -8.91 -24.33
N PRO A 92 7.19 -7.74 -23.73
CA PRO A 92 7.87 -6.63 -24.42
C PRO A 92 9.33 -6.94 -24.79
N PHE A 93 9.94 -7.96 -24.19
CA PHE A 93 11.33 -8.34 -24.44
C PHE A 93 11.50 -9.20 -25.71
N HIS A 94 10.51 -10.05 -26.05
CA HIS A 94 10.65 -11.06 -27.12
C HIS A 94 9.34 -11.39 -27.88
N ASP A 95 8.25 -10.64 -27.66
CA ASP A 95 6.89 -10.81 -28.22
C ASP A 95 6.27 -12.22 -28.01
N TRP A 96 6.76 -13.00 -27.04
CA TRP A 96 6.12 -14.26 -26.62
C TRP A 96 4.71 -13.97 -26.10
N ARG A 97 3.74 -14.72 -26.61
CA ARG A 97 2.31 -14.54 -26.35
C ARG A 97 1.81 -15.51 -25.30
N TRP A 98 1.14 -14.99 -24.27
CA TRP A 98 0.56 -15.76 -23.18
C TRP A 98 -0.94 -15.48 -23.10
N GLY A 99 -1.77 -16.52 -23.16
CA GLY A 99 -3.22 -16.35 -22.96
C GLY A 99 -3.59 -16.35 -21.48
N GLY A 100 -4.85 -16.02 -21.17
CA GLY A 100 -5.39 -16.05 -19.81
C GLY A 100 -5.36 -17.44 -19.14
N ASP A 101 -5.27 -18.52 -19.93
CA ASP A 101 -5.04 -19.90 -19.44
C ASP A 101 -3.56 -20.18 -19.09
N GLY A 102 -2.73 -19.13 -19.01
CA GLY A 102 -1.31 -19.18 -18.67
C GLY A 102 -0.42 -19.85 -19.71
N ARG A 103 -0.99 -20.40 -20.80
CA ARG A 103 -0.21 -21.11 -21.82
C ARG A 103 0.45 -20.11 -22.75
N CYS A 104 1.71 -20.35 -23.10
CA CYS A 104 2.29 -19.68 -24.25
C CYS A 104 1.57 -20.19 -25.50
N LYS A 105 0.90 -19.28 -26.22
CA LYS A 105 0.18 -19.59 -27.46
C LYS A 105 1.14 -19.57 -28.65
N LYS A 106 1.97 -18.52 -28.72
CA LYS A 106 2.81 -18.19 -29.88
C LYS A 106 4.17 -17.64 -29.48
N VAL A 107 5.22 -18.18 -30.06
CA VAL A 107 6.58 -17.59 -30.10
C VAL A 107 6.82 -17.10 -31.52
N PRO A 108 6.63 -15.80 -31.84
CA PRO A 108 6.46 -15.34 -33.23
C PRO A 108 7.63 -15.64 -34.18
N TYR A 109 8.84 -15.74 -33.67
CA TYR A 109 10.06 -16.02 -34.42
C TYR A 109 10.43 -17.53 -34.48
N SER A 110 9.66 -18.41 -33.83
CA SER A 110 9.92 -19.85 -33.78
C SER A 110 8.97 -20.63 -34.69
N ARG A 111 9.49 -21.70 -35.32
CA ARG A 111 8.67 -22.70 -36.03
C ARG A 111 7.77 -23.52 -35.09
N ARG A 112 8.02 -23.51 -33.78
CA ARG A 112 7.28 -24.28 -32.76
C ARG A 112 7.24 -23.54 -31.41
N THR A 113 6.05 -23.36 -30.85
CA THR A 113 5.88 -22.99 -29.43
C THR A 113 6.24 -24.20 -28.54
N PRO A 114 6.96 -24.04 -27.41
CA PRO A 114 7.28 -25.16 -26.53
C PRO A 114 6.02 -25.73 -25.86
N LYS A 115 5.75 -27.04 -26.00
CA LYS A 115 4.49 -27.69 -25.55
C LYS A 115 4.16 -27.51 -24.07
N LEU A 116 5.18 -27.32 -23.22
CA LEU A 116 5.04 -27.20 -21.76
C LEU A 116 5.20 -25.76 -21.25
N ALA A 117 5.33 -24.75 -22.13
CA ALA A 117 5.48 -23.36 -21.71
C ALA A 117 4.17 -22.83 -21.10
N ARG A 118 4.14 -22.73 -19.77
CA ARG A 118 3.05 -22.13 -18.99
C ARG A 118 3.61 -21.18 -17.92
N THR A 119 2.84 -20.15 -17.59
CA THR A 119 3.00 -19.33 -16.38
C THR A 119 1.82 -19.63 -15.42
N ALA A 120 1.88 -19.12 -14.19
CA ALA A 120 0.77 -19.25 -13.25
C ALA A 120 -0.40 -18.32 -13.62
N THR A 121 -1.61 -18.77 -13.28
CA THR A 121 -2.90 -18.14 -13.58
C THR A 121 -3.66 -17.92 -12.28
N TRP A 122 -4.31 -16.77 -12.16
CA TRP A 122 -5.09 -16.41 -10.99
C TRP A 122 -6.57 -16.49 -11.34
N ILE A 123 -7.38 -17.13 -10.47
CA ILE A 123 -8.82 -17.30 -10.72
C ILE A 123 -9.51 -15.96 -10.45
N THR A 124 -10.25 -15.48 -11.44
CA THR A 124 -10.88 -14.14 -11.45
C THR A 124 -12.39 -14.21 -11.31
N LEU A 125 -12.97 -13.28 -10.54
CA LEU A 125 -14.40 -12.97 -10.52
C LEU A 125 -14.60 -11.51 -10.96
N GLU A 126 -15.50 -11.28 -11.92
CA GLU A 126 -15.96 -9.95 -12.33
C GLU A 126 -17.41 -9.81 -11.85
N GLN A 127 -17.64 -8.95 -10.84
CA GLN A 127 -18.92 -8.84 -10.14
C GLN A 127 -19.13 -7.42 -9.62
N ASP A 128 -20.34 -6.88 -9.78
CA ASP A 128 -20.80 -5.61 -9.17
C ASP A 128 -19.84 -4.43 -9.39
N GLY A 129 -19.26 -4.35 -10.60
CA GLY A 129 -18.29 -3.33 -11.01
C GLY A 129 -16.83 -3.58 -10.57
N MET A 130 -16.58 -4.59 -9.74
CA MET A 130 -15.29 -4.91 -9.12
C MET A 130 -14.64 -6.18 -9.71
N LEU A 131 -13.31 -6.17 -9.79
CA LEU A 131 -12.49 -7.32 -10.18
C LEU A 131 -11.90 -7.96 -8.92
N PHE A 132 -12.18 -9.24 -8.71
CA PHE A 132 -11.61 -10.04 -7.63
C PHE A 132 -10.66 -11.11 -8.17
N ILE A 133 -9.67 -11.48 -7.37
CA ILE A 133 -8.87 -12.70 -7.56
C ILE A 133 -8.90 -13.59 -6.33
N TRP A 134 -8.87 -14.90 -6.55
CA TRP A 134 -8.66 -15.90 -5.50
C TRP A 134 -7.16 -16.12 -5.27
N HIS A 135 -6.76 -16.16 -4.00
CA HIS A 135 -5.43 -16.57 -3.56
C HIS A 135 -5.56 -17.78 -2.62
N ASP A 136 -4.77 -18.82 -2.87
CA ASP A 136 -4.58 -19.95 -1.96
C ASP A 136 -3.12 -20.44 -2.06
N PRO A 137 -2.33 -20.43 -0.97
CA PRO A 137 -1.00 -21.02 -0.92
C PRO A 137 -0.96 -22.52 -1.26
N GLN A 138 -2.06 -23.24 -1.03
CA GLN A 138 -2.19 -24.67 -1.37
C GLN A 138 -2.58 -24.90 -2.85
N GLY A 139 -2.97 -23.85 -3.57
CA GLY A 139 -3.27 -23.88 -5.01
C GLY A 139 -4.63 -24.45 -5.40
N ASN A 140 -5.58 -24.56 -4.46
CA ASN A 140 -6.94 -25.03 -4.73
C ASN A 140 -7.81 -23.93 -5.37
N PRO A 141 -8.85 -24.29 -6.13
CA PRO A 141 -9.89 -23.34 -6.52
C PRO A 141 -10.71 -22.86 -5.30
N PRO A 142 -11.44 -21.73 -5.42
CA PRO A 142 -12.43 -21.33 -4.42
C PRO A 142 -13.50 -22.41 -4.25
N PRO A 143 -13.88 -22.77 -3.01
CA PRO A 143 -15.13 -23.47 -2.73
C PRO A 143 -16.35 -22.68 -3.18
N GLU A 144 -17.47 -23.36 -3.48
CA GLU A 144 -18.70 -22.73 -3.98
C GLU A 144 -19.41 -21.89 -2.90
N ASP A 145 -19.29 -22.29 -1.64
CA ASP A 145 -19.78 -21.61 -0.44
C ASP A 145 -18.92 -20.42 0.00
N VAL A 146 -17.67 -20.31 -0.49
CA VAL A 146 -16.78 -19.17 -0.25
C VAL A 146 -16.87 -18.19 -1.41
N ALA A 147 -18.00 -17.50 -1.49
CA ALA A 147 -18.32 -16.53 -2.54
C ALA A 147 -18.43 -15.09 -1.99
N ILE A 148 -18.25 -14.10 -2.86
CA ILE A 148 -18.60 -12.70 -2.58
C ILE A 148 -20.10 -12.51 -2.82
N PRO A 149 -20.87 -11.91 -1.89
CA PRO A 149 -22.30 -11.63 -2.09
C PRO A 149 -22.57 -10.66 -3.26
N ARG A 150 -23.79 -10.71 -3.79
CA ARG A 150 -24.25 -9.73 -4.78
C ARG A 150 -24.73 -8.46 -4.08
N ILE A 151 -24.26 -7.32 -4.57
CA ILE A 151 -24.68 -6.00 -4.11
C ILE A 151 -25.73 -5.48 -5.09
N GLU A 152 -27.01 -5.57 -4.74
CA GLU A 152 -28.11 -5.20 -5.65
C GLU A 152 -28.00 -3.74 -6.11
N GLY A 153 -27.71 -2.83 -5.17
CA GLY A 153 -27.54 -1.40 -5.43
C GLY A 153 -26.47 -1.08 -6.49
N ALA A 154 -25.36 -1.82 -6.49
CA ALA A 154 -24.25 -1.63 -7.42
C ALA A 154 -24.57 -1.97 -8.89
N THR A 155 -25.78 -2.47 -9.17
CA THR A 155 -26.29 -2.70 -10.53
C THR A 155 -27.64 -2.00 -10.80
N SER A 156 -28.10 -1.14 -9.89
CA SER A 156 -29.40 -0.46 -9.96
C SER A 156 -29.25 1.04 -10.30
N PRO A 157 -30.07 1.59 -11.23
CA PRO A 157 -30.08 3.02 -11.55
C PRO A 157 -30.66 3.92 -10.45
N GLU A 158 -31.16 3.33 -9.36
CA GLU A 158 -31.54 4.07 -8.13
C GLU A 158 -30.32 4.51 -7.31
N TRP A 159 -29.12 3.99 -7.60
CA TRP A 159 -27.90 4.28 -6.85
C TRP A 159 -26.89 5.07 -7.69
N THR A 160 -25.84 5.59 -7.06
CA THR A 160 -24.68 6.15 -7.76
C THR A 160 -23.77 5.06 -8.33
N ASP A 161 -22.92 5.44 -9.30
CA ASP A 161 -21.71 4.69 -9.63
C ASP A 161 -20.78 4.61 -8.40
N TRP A 162 -19.86 3.63 -8.37
CA TRP A 162 -18.82 3.52 -7.34
C TRP A 162 -17.91 4.75 -7.29
N HIS A 163 -17.99 5.50 -6.19
CA HIS A 163 -16.96 6.45 -5.75
C HIS A 163 -15.83 5.67 -5.08
N TRP A 164 -14.75 5.43 -5.81
CA TRP A 164 -13.69 4.49 -5.41
C TRP A 164 -12.36 5.18 -5.14
N TYR A 165 -11.73 4.82 -4.02
CA TYR A 165 -10.51 5.43 -3.50
C TYR A 165 -9.49 4.35 -3.14
N THR A 166 -8.20 4.69 -3.18
CA THR A 166 -7.13 3.76 -2.83
C THR A 166 -5.95 4.47 -2.17
N THR A 167 -5.31 3.78 -1.23
CA THR A 167 -4.09 4.25 -0.56
C THR A 167 -3.21 3.04 -0.19
N VAL A 168 -1.92 3.27 0.04
CA VAL A 168 -1.02 2.25 0.61
C VAL A 168 -0.87 2.51 2.10
N VAL A 169 -0.93 1.45 2.90
CA VAL A 169 -0.67 1.47 4.33
C VAL A 169 0.53 0.56 4.62
N ASN A 170 1.50 1.06 5.39
CA ASN A 170 2.78 0.41 5.64
C ASN A 170 2.77 -0.36 6.98
N THR A 171 1.80 -1.24 7.16
CA THR A 171 1.74 -2.21 8.25
C THR A 171 1.14 -3.53 7.74
N ASN A 172 1.01 -4.55 8.59
CA ASN A 172 0.33 -5.79 8.22
C ASN A 172 -1.19 -5.58 8.09
N CYS A 173 -1.84 -6.24 7.13
CA CYS A 173 -3.25 -5.99 6.82
C CYS A 173 -4.25 -6.42 7.91
N ARG A 174 -3.86 -7.29 8.86
CA ARG A 174 -4.73 -7.62 10.01
C ARG A 174 -5.13 -6.39 10.83
N GLU A 175 -4.33 -5.34 10.80
CA GLU A 175 -4.49 -4.17 11.68
C GLU A 175 -5.74 -3.34 11.37
N ILE A 176 -6.43 -3.62 10.24
CA ILE A 176 -7.76 -3.10 9.88
C ILE A 176 -8.89 -4.09 10.17
N ILE A 177 -8.57 -5.37 10.41
CA ILE A 177 -9.54 -6.39 10.83
C ILE A 177 -9.91 -6.14 12.28
N ASP A 178 -8.93 -5.78 13.13
CA ASP A 178 -9.15 -5.47 14.56
C ASP A 178 -10.28 -4.43 14.78
N ASN A 179 -10.52 -3.49 13.87
CA ASN A 179 -11.63 -2.51 13.96
C ASN A 179 -13.03 -3.14 13.98
N VAL A 180 -13.21 -4.39 13.52
CA VAL A 180 -14.49 -5.12 13.56
C VAL A 180 -15.04 -5.21 14.98
N VAL A 181 -14.16 -5.28 15.99
CA VAL A 181 -14.54 -5.42 17.41
C VAL A 181 -14.29 -4.16 18.25
N ASP A 182 -13.76 -3.10 17.65
CA ASP A 182 -13.47 -1.86 18.36
C ASP A 182 -14.76 -1.02 18.48
N MET A 183 -15.42 -1.12 19.64
CA MET A 183 -16.63 -0.33 19.94
C MET A 183 -16.28 1.14 20.26
N ALA A 184 -15.13 1.39 20.88
CA ALA A 184 -14.78 2.69 21.43
C ALA A 184 -14.32 3.72 20.39
N HIS A 185 -13.67 3.29 19.29
CA HIS A 185 -13.15 4.23 18.27
C HIS A 185 -14.25 5.03 17.58
N PHE A 186 -15.49 4.53 17.51
CA PHE A 186 -16.63 5.30 16.98
C PHE A 186 -16.82 6.65 17.72
N PHE A 187 -16.58 6.70 19.03
CA PHE A 187 -16.66 7.95 19.79
C PHE A 187 -15.44 8.86 19.60
N TYR A 188 -14.23 8.29 19.59
CA TYR A 188 -12.98 9.07 19.58
C TYR A 188 -12.44 9.43 18.19
N VAL A 189 -12.75 8.63 17.18
CA VAL A 189 -12.31 8.77 15.78
C VAL A 189 -13.44 9.37 14.95
N HIS A 190 -14.61 8.72 14.90
CA HIS A 190 -15.73 9.15 14.05
C HIS A 190 -16.63 10.24 14.68
N GLY A 191 -16.57 10.40 16.00
CA GLY A 191 -17.39 11.40 16.69
C GLY A 191 -18.88 11.03 16.79
N ALA A 192 -19.21 9.75 16.71
CA ALA A 192 -20.57 9.23 16.92
C ALA A 192 -20.68 8.53 18.28
N VAL A 193 -21.89 8.36 18.82
CA VAL A 193 -22.09 7.69 20.13
C VAL A 193 -22.73 6.33 19.90
N PRO A 194 -21.99 5.20 20.03
CA PRO A 194 -22.57 3.86 20.00
C PRO A 194 -23.68 3.69 21.05
N THR A 195 -24.83 3.20 20.59
CA THR A 195 -26.00 2.84 21.41
C THR A 195 -26.35 1.35 21.28
N TYR A 196 -25.74 0.66 20.32
CA TYR A 196 -25.75 -0.80 20.18
C TYR A 196 -24.46 -1.24 19.51
N PHE A 197 -23.83 -2.32 19.98
CA PHE A 197 -22.66 -2.90 19.34
C PHE A 197 -22.58 -4.41 19.56
N LYS A 198 -22.58 -5.18 18.47
CA LYS A 198 -22.52 -6.64 18.49
C LYS A 198 -21.64 -7.22 17.40
N ASN A 199 -20.91 -8.28 17.72
CA ASN A 199 -20.16 -9.09 16.78
C ASN A 199 -20.74 -10.50 16.63
N ILE A 200 -20.64 -11.02 15.41
CA ILE A 200 -20.96 -12.41 15.07
C ILE A 200 -19.86 -12.94 14.13
N PHE A 201 -19.22 -14.04 14.47
CA PHE A 201 -18.24 -14.73 13.62
C PHE A 201 -18.74 -16.15 13.34
N GLU A 202 -18.84 -16.53 12.06
CA GLU A 202 -19.33 -17.86 11.67
C GLU A 202 -18.78 -18.24 10.29
N GLY A 203 -18.25 -19.45 10.17
CA GLY A 203 -17.55 -19.92 8.97
C GLY A 203 -16.44 -18.95 8.55
N HIS A 204 -16.50 -18.50 7.29
CA HIS A 204 -15.57 -17.53 6.70
C HIS A 204 -16.04 -16.06 6.81
N ILE A 205 -17.06 -15.77 7.62
CA ILE A 205 -17.68 -14.44 7.75
C ILE A 205 -17.48 -13.87 9.16
N ALA A 206 -17.17 -12.57 9.24
CA ALA A 206 -17.15 -11.81 10.49
C ALA A 206 -17.94 -10.51 10.35
N THR A 207 -18.97 -10.33 11.18
CA THR A 207 -19.91 -9.21 11.13
C THR A 207 -19.83 -8.36 12.39
N GLN A 208 -19.96 -7.05 12.20
CA GLN A 208 -20.28 -6.04 13.20
C GLN A 208 -21.70 -5.51 12.92
N TYR A 209 -22.52 -5.43 13.95
CA TYR A 209 -23.78 -4.68 13.98
C TYR A 209 -23.58 -3.50 14.91
N MET A 210 -23.88 -2.29 14.45
CA MET A 210 -23.63 -1.07 15.20
C MET A 210 -24.73 -0.04 14.96
N ASN A 211 -25.29 0.50 16.04
CA ASN A 211 -26.19 1.65 15.98
C ASN A 211 -25.61 2.82 16.77
N THR A 212 -25.87 4.05 16.34
CA THR A 212 -25.52 5.28 17.05
C THR A 212 -26.74 6.06 17.49
N GLY A 213 -26.59 6.86 18.55
CA GLY A 213 -27.49 7.97 18.87
C GLY A 213 -27.22 9.20 18.00
N GLU A 214 -27.77 10.35 18.44
CA GLU A 214 -27.57 11.65 17.79
C GLU A 214 -26.08 12.03 17.65
N PRO A 215 -25.71 12.82 16.61
CA PRO A 215 -24.34 13.31 16.46
C PRO A 215 -23.88 14.10 17.69
N ARG A 216 -22.59 13.96 18.03
CA ARG A 216 -21.98 14.66 19.16
C ARG A 216 -22.12 16.19 19.05
N ALA A 217 -22.90 16.77 19.97
CA ALA A 217 -23.18 18.20 20.01
C ALA A 217 -21.96 19.08 20.33
N ASP A 218 -20.86 18.51 20.83
CA ASP A 218 -19.57 19.20 21.02
C ASP A 218 -18.69 19.26 19.76
N LEU A 219 -19.11 18.62 18.66
CA LEU A 219 -18.42 18.63 17.37
C LEU A 219 -19.14 19.50 16.32
N PRO A 220 -18.45 19.96 15.25
CA PRO A 220 -19.06 20.79 14.22
C PRO A 220 -20.03 19.99 13.32
N ILE A 221 -21.34 20.14 13.56
CA ILE A 221 -22.41 19.62 12.69
C ILE A 221 -22.68 20.67 11.59
N PRO A 222 -22.80 20.30 10.30
CA PRO A 222 -23.13 21.25 9.24
C PRO A 222 -24.53 21.86 9.41
N GLU A 223 -24.68 23.15 9.10
CA GLU A 223 -25.95 23.87 9.27
C GLU A 223 -27.08 23.25 8.44
N GLY A 224 -28.23 22.99 9.08
CA GLY A 224 -29.39 22.34 8.48
C GLY A 224 -29.38 20.81 8.52
N VAL A 225 -28.28 20.16 8.92
CA VAL A 225 -28.23 18.69 9.07
C VAL A 225 -28.92 18.27 10.37
N GLN A 226 -30.01 17.51 10.25
CA GLN A 226 -30.77 16.95 11.37
C GLN A 226 -30.71 15.41 11.35
N MET A 227 -29.50 14.88 11.53
CA MET A 227 -29.26 13.44 11.67
C MET A 227 -29.60 13.00 13.10
N THR A 228 -30.36 11.92 13.26
CA THR A 228 -30.80 11.37 14.56
C THR A 228 -30.01 10.12 14.96
N GLY A 229 -29.31 9.50 14.02
CA GLY A 229 -28.41 8.36 14.26
C GLY A 229 -27.98 7.66 12.98
N GLN A 230 -27.28 6.55 13.13
CA GLN A 230 -26.79 5.67 12.07
C GLN A 230 -27.02 4.21 12.47
N THR A 231 -27.39 3.37 11.51
CA THR A 231 -27.34 1.91 11.60
C THR A 231 -26.28 1.39 10.60
N SER A 232 -25.44 0.44 11.02
CA SER A 232 -24.40 -0.22 10.22
C SER A 232 -24.47 -1.74 10.41
N VAL A 233 -24.29 -2.46 9.30
CA VAL A 233 -24.07 -3.92 9.30
C VAL A 233 -22.85 -4.22 8.43
N ALA A 234 -21.68 -4.24 9.07
CA ALA A 234 -20.39 -4.38 8.39
C ALA A 234 -19.88 -5.82 8.46
N SER A 235 -19.87 -6.54 7.33
CA SER A 235 -19.50 -7.96 7.22
C SER A 235 -18.29 -8.17 6.32
N TYR A 236 -17.20 -8.73 6.86
CA TYR A 236 -16.11 -9.33 6.08
C TYR A 236 -16.54 -10.68 5.51
N TYR A 237 -16.42 -10.83 4.19
CA TYR A 237 -16.62 -12.09 3.47
C TYR A 237 -15.25 -12.64 3.06
N GLY A 238 -14.74 -13.60 3.85
CA GLY A 238 -13.34 -14.01 3.79
C GLY A 238 -12.38 -12.95 4.36
N PRO A 239 -11.08 -13.01 4.02
CA PRO A 239 -10.03 -12.32 4.76
C PRO A 239 -9.82 -10.83 4.45
N SER A 240 -10.47 -10.27 3.41
CA SER A 240 -10.10 -8.92 2.94
C SER A 240 -11.18 -8.07 2.27
N PHE A 241 -12.42 -8.53 2.18
CA PHE A 241 -13.52 -7.78 1.55
C PHE A 241 -14.70 -7.62 2.49
N MET A 242 -14.88 -6.41 3.03
CA MET A 242 -16.03 -6.03 3.85
C MET A 242 -17.03 -5.22 3.03
N ILE A 243 -18.31 -5.58 3.19
CA ILE A 243 -19.48 -4.79 2.79
C ILE A 243 -20.10 -4.24 4.07
N ASP A 244 -20.35 -2.94 4.12
CA ASP A 244 -21.04 -2.25 5.21
C ASP A 244 -22.31 -1.58 4.67
N ASP A 245 -23.45 -2.17 5.03
CA ASP A 245 -24.78 -1.66 4.71
C ASP A 245 -25.15 -0.56 5.71
N LEU A 246 -25.06 0.69 5.25
CA LEU A 246 -25.17 1.89 6.05
C LEU A 246 -26.52 2.59 5.86
N THR A 247 -27.22 2.88 6.95
CA THR A 247 -28.42 3.72 6.94
C THR A 247 -28.25 4.90 7.88
N TYR A 248 -28.32 6.11 7.31
CA TYR A 248 -28.29 7.37 8.04
C TYR A 248 -29.72 7.84 8.29
N HIS A 249 -30.07 8.01 9.56
CA HIS A 249 -31.39 8.41 10.00
C HIS A 249 -31.45 9.92 10.14
N PHE A 250 -32.41 10.55 9.47
CA PHE A 250 -32.67 11.99 9.56
C PHE A 250 -34.11 12.27 10.01
N VAL A 251 -34.38 13.50 10.43
CA VAL A 251 -35.74 13.93 10.76
C VAL A 251 -36.64 13.85 9.52
N GLY A 252 -37.43 12.77 9.43
CA GLY A 252 -38.44 12.55 8.40
C GLY A 252 -38.02 11.65 7.23
N TYR A 253 -36.77 11.20 7.14
CA TYR A 253 -36.31 10.28 6.09
C TYR A 253 -35.03 9.53 6.47
N ASP A 254 -34.79 8.40 5.82
CA ASP A 254 -33.52 7.66 5.87
C ASP A 254 -32.72 7.87 4.57
N SER A 255 -31.40 7.77 4.64
CA SER A 255 -30.53 7.68 3.46
C SER A 255 -29.66 6.42 3.54
N ASN A 256 -29.82 5.52 2.56
CA ASN A 256 -29.04 4.29 2.49
C ASN A 256 -27.78 4.48 1.64
N SER A 257 -26.68 3.87 2.07
CA SER A 257 -25.41 3.82 1.37
C SER A 257 -24.75 2.46 1.60
N ILE A 258 -23.82 2.08 0.74
CA ILE A 258 -23.01 0.88 0.92
C ILE A 258 -21.55 1.31 0.85
N LEU A 259 -20.82 1.06 1.93
CA LEU A 259 -19.39 1.24 2.03
C LEU A 259 -18.70 -0.11 1.83
N ILE A 260 -17.79 -0.17 0.87
CA ILE A 260 -16.81 -1.25 0.75
C ILE A 260 -15.55 -0.83 1.48
N ASN A 261 -15.09 -1.68 2.40
CA ASN A 261 -13.75 -1.61 2.97
C ASN A 261 -13.00 -2.87 2.52
N CYS A 262 -11.97 -2.74 1.68
CA CYS A 262 -11.26 -3.92 1.21
C CYS A 262 -9.77 -3.69 0.98
N HIS A 263 -8.99 -4.77 1.03
CA HIS A 263 -7.55 -4.69 0.90
C HIS A 263 -6.94 -5.87 0.14
N TYR A 264 -5.69 -5.70 -0.29
CA TYR A 264 -4.81 -6.81 -0.64
C TYR A 264 -3.36 -6.54 -0.20
N PRO A 265 -2.66 -7.53 0.39
CA PRO A 265 -1.28 -7.36 0.83
C PRO A 265 -0.34 -7.23 -0.38
N ILE A 266 0.51 -6.21 -0.37
CA ILE A 266 1.62 -6.05 -1.32
C ILE A 266 2.75 -7.00 -0.88
N ASP A 267 3.11 -6.91 0.40
CA ASP A 267 3.99 -7.82 1.13
C ASP A 267 3.52 -7.97 2.59
N ALA A 268 4.32 -8.60 3.45
CA ALA A 268 3.92 -8.87 4.84
C ALA A 268 3.72 -7.60 5.69
N ASN A 269 4.30 -6.46 5.30
CA ASN A 269 4.31 -5.21 6.07
C ASN A 269 3.71 -4.03 5.29
N SER A 270 3.03 -4.30 4.16
CA SER A 270 2.32 -3.26 3.41
C SER A 270 1.15 -3.84 2.59
N PHE A 271 0.07 -3.08 2.51
CA PHE A 271 -1.11 -3.44 1.72
C PHE A 271 -1.66 -2.25 0.93
N VAL A 272 -2.31 -2.55 -0.19
CA VAL A 272 -3.23 -1.61 -0.82
C VAL A 272 -4.54 -1.69 -0.06
N LEU A 273 -4.95 -0.57 0.51
CA LEU A 273 -6.28 -0.34 1.02
C LEU A 273 -7.12 0.31 -0.10
N GLN A 274 -8.37 -0.12 -0.21
CA GLN A 274 -9.35 0.44 -1.12
C GLN A 274 -10.68 0.59 -0.40
N TYR A 275 -11.40 1.66 -0.71
CA TYR A 275 -12.74 1.85 -0.23
C TYR A 275 -13.62 2.43 -1.32
N GLY A 276 -14.86 1.95 -1.36
CA GLY A 276 -15.83 2.24 -2.41
C GLY A 276 -17.16 2.63 -1.81
N ILE A 277 -17.78 3.70 -2.29
CA ILE A 277 -19.06 4.16 -1.77
C ILE A 277 -20.07 4.23 -2.93
N ILE A 278 -21.27 3.68 -2.68
CA ILE A 278 -22.48 4.02 -3.42
C ILE A 278 -23.55 4.52 -2.47
N VAL A 279 -24.36 5.46 -2.92
CA VAL A 279 -25.48 6.03 -2.15
C VAL A 279 -26.77 5.88 -2.96
N LYS A 280 -27.88 5.57 -2.29
CA LYS A 280 -29.19 5.51 -2.91
C LYS A 280 -29.72 6.93 -3.15
N LYS A 281 -30.06 7.24 -4.40
CA LYS A 281 -30.60 8.55 -4.79
C LYS A 281 -31.98 8.78 -4.16
N SER A 282 -32.17 9.97 -3.58
CA SER A 282 -33.43 10.36 -2.95
C SER A 282 -34.56 10.52 -3.98
N ALA A 283 -35.54 9.62 -3.95
CA ALA A 283 -36.65 9.55 -4.92
C ALA A 283 -37.60 10.79 -4.95
N GLY A 284 -37.43 11.74 -4.03
CA GLY A 284 -38.17 13.01 -3.99
C GLY A 284 -37.44 14.22 -4.57
N LEU A 285 -36.23 14.04 -5.12
CA LEU A 285 -35.41 15.09 -5.74
C LEU A 285 -35.36 14.92 -7.28
N SER A 286 -34.86 15.93 -8.00
CA SER A 286 -34.49 15.75 -9.42
C SER A 286 -33.27 14.81 -9.53
N ASP A 287 -33.02 14.18 -10.68
CA ASP A 287 -31.85 13.30 -10.84
C ASP A 287 -30.52 14.01 -10.55
N ASP A 288 -30.38 15.28 -10.96
CA ASP A 288 -29.18 16.09 -10.70
C ASP A 288 -29.04 16.45 -9.21
N ASP A 289 -30.13 16.85 -8.55
CA ASP A 289 -30.13 17.18 -7.12
C ASP A 289 -29.91 15.92 -6.25
N ALA A 290 -30.51 14.80 -6.64
CA ALA A 290 -30.37 13.51 -5.96
C ALA A 290 -28.94 12.97 -6.10
N LEU A 291 -28.32 13.14 -7.26
CA LEU A 291 -26.91 12.83 -7.48
C LEU A 291 -25.99 13.76 -6.67
N ALA A 292 -26.26 15.07 -6.63
CA ALA A 292 -25.48 16.02 -5.83
C ALA A 292 -25.56 15.72 -4.32
N ALA A 293 -26.76 15.39 -3.81
CA ALA A 293 -26.95 14.97 -2.42
C ALA A 293 -26.21 13.64 -2.12
N ALA A 294 -26.31 12.67 -3.02
CA ALA A 294 -25.63 11.39 -2.91
C ALA A 294 -24.09 11.51 -2.90
N ILE A 295 -23.53 12.36 -3.77
CA ILE A 295 -22.10 12.71 -3.77
C ILE A 295 -21.69 13.39 -2.46
N THR A 296 -22.52 14.29 -1.94
CA THR A 296 -22.24 15.01 -0.68
C THR A 296 -22.19 14.07 0.53
N LEU A 297 -23.09 13.08 0.60
CA LEU A 297 -23.01 12.02 1.61
C LEU A 297 -21.79 11.13 1.40
N GLY A 298 -21.46 10.79 0.15
CA GLY A 298 -20.26 10.01 -0.19
C GLY A 298 -18.95 10.67 0.25
N ASP A 299 -18.79 11.98 0.05
CA ASP A 299 -17.64 12.74 0.53
C ASP A 299 -17.58 12.82 2.07
N TRP A 300 -18.73 12.78 2.77
CA TRP A 300 -18.79 12.73 4.24
C TRP A 300 -18.41 11.34 4.78
N ILE A 301 -18.95 10.25 4.20
CA ILE A 301 -18.57 8.86 4.55
C ILE A 301 -17.06 8.66 4.33
N LYS A 302 -16.54 9.15 3.20
CA LYS A 302 -15.10 9.19 2.91
C LYS A 302 -14.31 9.92 4.00
N ALA A 303 -14.78 11.08 4.45
CA ALA A 303 -14.09 11.87 5.47
C ALA A 303 -14.04 11.14 6.82
N GLY A 304 -15.07 10.37 7.16
CA GLY A 304 -15.05 9.43 8.30
C GLY A 304 -13.98 8.35 8.13
N PHE A 305 -14.02 7.59 7.03
CA PHE A 305 -13.06 6.50 6.78
C PHE A 305 -11.59 6.98 6.68
N GLU A 306 -11.35 8.21 6.21
CA GLU A 306 -10.00 8.79 6.18
C GLU A 306 -9.41 9.08 7.57
N GLN A 307 -10.22 9.04 8.64
CA GLN A 307 -9.75 9.13 10.03
C GLN A 307 -9.05 7.84 10.46
N ASP A 308 -9.65 6.67 10.21
CA ASP A 308 -9.01 5.35 10.47
C ASP A 308 -7.71 5.19 9.70
N VAL A 309 -7.69 5.69 8.46
CA VAL A 309 -6.50 5.72 7.63
C VAL A 309 -5.36 6.51 8.29
N GLN A 310 -5.64 7.48 9.17
CA GLN A 310 -4.59 8.12 9.98
C GLN A 310 -4.14 7.21 11.14
N ILE A 311 -5.08 6.54 11.82
CA ILE A 311 -4.77 5.61 12.91
C ILE A 311 -3.91 4.44 12.40
N TRP A 312 -4.32 3.75 11.33
CA TRP A 312 -3.57 2.63 10.73
C TRP A 312 -2.18 3.04 10.20
N LYS A 313 -1.99 4.31 9.83
CA LYS A 313 -0.67 4.84 9.40
C LYS A 313 0.24 5.23 10.56
N ASN A 314 -0.26 5.30 11.80
CA ASN A 314 0.48 5.78 12.97
C ASN A 314 0.41 4.83 14.20
N LYS A 315 -0.31 3.71 14.13
CA LYS A 315 -0.33 2.66 15.19
C LYS A 315 0.82 1.65 15.03
N ALA A 316 1.14 0.96 16.12
CA ALA A 316 1.99 -0.23 16.10
C ALA A 316 1.13 -1.51 16.08
N ARG A 317 1.65 -2.58 15.46
CA ARG A 317 1.14 -3.95 15.62
C ARG A 317 1.33 -4.38 17.08
N ILE A 318 0.28 -4.94 17.69
CA ILE A 318 0.33 -5.51 19.05
C ILE A 318 -0.29 -6.91 19.02
N ASP A 319 0.49 -7.93 19.38
CA ASP A 319 0.03 -9.32 19.48
C ASP A 319 -0.61 -9.64 20.83
N ASN A 320 -0.16 -8.97 21.90
CA ASN A 320 -0.68 -9.08 23.26
C ASN A 320 -1.50 -7.83 23.69
N PRO A 321 -2.65 -7.48 23.07
CA PRO A 321 -3.41 -6.28 23.47
C PRO A 321 -3.80 -6.32 24.96
N LEU A 322 -3.79 -5.14 25.60
CA LEU A 322 -4.36 -4.97 26.94
C LEU A 322 -5.81 -4.57 26.76
N LEU A 323 -6.74 -5.46 27.13
CA LEU A 323 -8.17 -5.23 27.00
C LEU A 323 -8.77 -4.79 28.34
N CYS A 324 -9.77 -3.91 28.29
CA CYS A 324 -10.68 -3.64 29.41
C CYS A 324 -11.93 -4.54 29.34
N GLU A 325 -12.98 -4.19 30.08
CA GLU A 325 -14.25 -4.93 30.13
C GLU A 325 -15.16 -4.59 28.94
N GLU A 326 -14.96 -3.40 28.38
CA GLU A 326 -15.75 -2.77 27.31
C GLU A 326 -15.13 -2.94 25.91
N ASP A 327 -13.96 -3.58 25.83
CA ASP A 327 -13.37 -4.02 24.57
C ASP A 327 -14.17 -5.17 23.96
N GLY A 328 -14.29 -5.19 22.62
CA GLY A 328 -14.87 -6.31 21.91
C GLY A 328 -13.95 -7.55 21.85
N PRO A 329 -14.42 -8.64 21.24
CA PRO A 329 -13.80 -9.97 21.31
C PRO A 329 -12.56 -10.14 20.41
N VAL A 330 -11.52 -9.34 20.63
CA VAL A 330 -10.28 -9.26 19.81
C VAL A 330 -9.60 -10.62 19.64
N TYR A 331 -9.48 -11.43 20.70
CA TYR A 331 -8.81 -12.74 20.60
C TYR A 331 -9.63 -13.76 19.81
N GLN A 332 -10.97 -13.70 19.88
CA GLN A 332 -11.88 -14.55 19.13
C GLN A 332 -11.91 -14.16 17.65
N LEU A 333 -11.95 -12.86 17.35
CA LEU A 333 -11.80 -12.32 15.99
C LEU A 333 -10.47 -12.77 15.36
N ARG A 334 -9.36 -12.63 16.09
CA ARG A 334 -8.03 -13.04 15.60
C ARG A 334 -7.93 -14.56 15.41
N ARG A 335 -8.58 -15.36 16.26
CA ARG A 335 -8.68 -16.82 16.08
C ARG A 335 -9.52 -17.19 14.86
N TRP A 336 -10.64 -16.50 14.61
CA TRP A 336 -11.40 -16.62 13.37
C TRP A 336 -10.55 -16.28 12.14
N TYR A 337 -9.76 -15.20 12.20
CA TYR A 337 -8.90 -14.75 11.10
C TYR A 337 -7.74 -15.72 10.79
N GLU A 338 -7.25 -16.45 11.79
CA GLU A 338 -6.17 -17.44 11.63
C GLU A 338 -6.57 -18.59 10.67
N GLN A 339 -7.87 -18.88 10.49
CA GLN A 339 -8.35 -19.91 9.55
C GLN A 339 -7.79 -19.73 8.13
N PHE A 340 -7.55 -18.48 7.72
CA PHE A 340 -7.05 -18.14 6.39
C PHE A 340 -5.52 -18.33 6.26
N TYR A 341 -4.79 -18.41 7.38
CA TYR A 341 -3.34 -18.57 7.44
C TYR A 341 -2.88 -20.01 7.74
N VAL A 342 -3.79 -20.89 8.15
CA VAL A 342 -3.55 -22.35 8.19
C VAL A 342 -3.99 -23.04 6.89
N ASP A 343 -3.59 -24.30 6.68
CA ASP A 343 -4.09 -25.12 5.58
C ASP A 343 -5.55 -25.54 5.85
N VAL A 344 -6.37 -25.78 4.82
CA VAL A 344 -7.80 -26.13 4.98
C VAL A 344 -8.03 -27.32 5.92
N ALA A 345 -7.10 -28.28 5.94
CA ALA A 345 -7.16 -29.46 6.82
C ALA A 345 -6.81 -29.18 8.30
N ASP A 346 -6.20 -28.02 8.58
CA ASP A 346 -5.76 -27.59 9.91
C ASP A 346 -6.70 -26.53 10.52
N VAL A 347 -7.76 -26.11 9.80
CA VAL A 347 -8.81 -25.22 10.33
C VAL A 347 -9.57 -25.94 11.44
N THR A 348 -9.61 -25.35 12.63
CA THR A 348 -10.29 -25.94 13.79
C THR A 348 -11.68 -25.35 14.00
N ALA A 349 -12.56 -26.11 14.64
CA ALA A 349 -13.94 -25.70 14.96
C ALA A 349 -13.98 -24.35 15.70
N GLU A 350 -13.06 -24.08 16.63
CA GLU A 350 -12.99 -22.79 17.34
C GLU A 350 -12.74 -21.56 16.44
N MET A 351 -12.29 -21.75 15.20
CA MET A 351 -12.10 -20.68 14.21
C MET A 351 -13.35 -20.39 13.38
N THR A 352 -14.29 -21.34 13.29
CA THR A 352 -15.42 -21.31 12.34
C THR A 352 -16.80 -21.50 12.98
N ASP A 353 -16.87 -22.11 14.17
CA ASP A 353 -18.11 -22.28 14.93
C ASP A 353 -18.66 -20.91 15.33
N ARG A 354 -19.99 -20.79 15.29
CA ARG A 354 -20.70 -19.53 15.55
C ARG A 354 -20.35 -18.96 16.92
N PHE A 355 -19.70 -17.80 16.93
CA PHE A 355 -19.42 -17.00 18.12
C PHE A 355 -20.19 -15.68 18.04
N GLU A 356 -20.86 -15.30 19.14
CA GLU A 356 -21.55 -14.02 19.28
C GLU A 356 -21.06 -13.29 20.53
N TYR A 357 -20.94 -11.96 20.46
CA TYR A 357 -20.65 -11.09 21.61
C TYR A 357 -21.32 -9.74 21.43
N GLU A 358 -22.03 -9.28 22.46
CA GLU A 358 -22.70 -7.97 22.48
C GLU A 358 -22.08 -7.15 23.61
N VAL A 359 -21.67 -5.91 23.31
CA VAL A 359 -21.01 -5.02 24.28
C VAL A 359 -22.07 -4.19 24.99
N ASP A 360 -22.07 -4.17 26.33
CA ASP A 360 -22.94 -3.26 27.09
C ASP A 360 -22.43 -1.81 26.95
N THR A 361 -23.04 -1.07 26.03
CA THR A 361 -22.71 0.34 25.77
C THR A 361 -23.25 1.30 26.83
N THR A 362 -23.93 0.83 27.89
CA THR A 362 -24.54 1.70 28.91
C THR A 362 -23.49 2.53 29.67
N ARG A 363 -22.50 1.86 30.28
CA ARG A 363 -21.43 2.54 31.04
C ARG A 363 -20.54 3.44 30.16
N PRO A 364 -20.10 3.01 28.95
CA PRO A 364 -19.47 3.91 27.98
C PRO A 364 -20.33 5.13 27.63
N GLY A 365 -21.63 4.92 27.34
CA GLY A 365 -22.56 5.98 26.97
C GLY A 365 -22.75 7.04 28.05
N GLU A 366 -22.85 6.64 29.32
CA GLU A 366 -22.89 7.58 30.46
C GLU A 366 -21.60 8.41 30.56
N ALA A 367 -20.43 7.78 30.47
CA ALA A 367 -19.14 8.45 30.53
C ALA A 367 -18.92 9.43 29.36
N TRP A 368 -19.28 9.02 28.14
CA TRP A 368 -19.19 9.84 26.95
C TRP A 368 -20.17 11.01 26.97
N LYS A 369 -21.39 10.82 27.46
CA LYS A 369 -22.34 11.92 27.68
C LYS A 369 -21.76 12.97 28.63
N ALA A 370 -21.20 12.55 29.76
CA ALA A 370 -20.57 13.47 30.71
C ALA A 370 -19.38 14.22 30.07
N GLN A 371 -18.57 13.55 29.24
CA GLN A 371 -17.48 14.18 28.49
C GLN A 371 -17.97 15.23 27.47
N VAL A 372 -19.08 14.98 26.77
CA VAL A 372 -19.71 15.94 25.84
C VAL A 372 -20.26 17.15 26.62
N GLU A 373 -20.91 16.93 27.76
CA GLU A 373 -21.41 18.00 28.64
C GLU A 373 -20.27 18.87 29.20
N GLU A 374 -19.14 18.29 29.61
CA GLU A 374 -17.93 19.02 30.02
C GLU A 374 -17.34 19.86 28.89
N ASN A 375 -17.21 19.29 27.68
CA ASN A 375 -16.70 20.01 26.50
C ASN A 375 -17.59 21.22 26.15
N LEU A 376 -18.91 21.05 26.17
CA LEU A 376 -19.87 22.14 25.94
C LEU A 376 -19.75 23.25 27.00
N ALA A 377 -19.60 22.88 28.28
CA ALA A 377 -19.39 23.85 29.37
C ALA A 377 -18.07 24.62 29.19
N ALA A 378 -16.99 23.95 28.81
CA ALA A 378 -15.70 24.59 28.51
C ALA A 378 -15.78 25.54 27.31
N MET A 379 -16.49 25.16 26.23
CA MET A 379 -16.72 26.01 25.07
C MET A 379 -17.56 27.25 25.40
N ALA A 380 -18.57 27.12 26.28
CA ALA A 380 -19.33 28.27 26.78
C ALA A 380 -18.46 29.20 27.64
N GLY A 381 -17.67 28.65 28.56
CA GLY A 381 -16.74 29.42 29.40
C GLY A 381 -15.69 30.19 28.59
N ALA A 382 -15.16 29.59 27.53
CA ALA A 382 -14.22 30.27 26.63
C ALA A 382 -14.84 31.47 25.92
N ARG A 383 -16.08 31.34 25.42
CA ARG A 383 -16.83 32.45 24.78
C ARG A 383 -17.18 33.59 25.75
N LEU A 384 -17.31 33.30 27.04
CA LEU A 384 -17.55 34.32 28.08
C LEU A 384 -16.27 35.08 28.47
N HIS A 385 -15.10 34.44 28.37
CA HIS A 385 -13.82 35.07 28.70
C HIS A 385 -13.18 35.86 27.55
N ASP A 386 -13.51 35.58 26.29
CA ASP A 386 -13.14 36.43 25.16
C ASP A 386 -14.34 36.69 24.21
N PRO A 387 -15.14 37.76 24.45
CA PRO A 387 -16.30 38.09 23.63
C PRO A 387 -15.95 38.59 22.22
N HIS A 388 -14.66 38.72 21.88
CA HIS A 388 -14.18 39.06 20.54
C HIS A 388 -13.17 38.04 19.99
N GLY A 389 -12.99 36.92 20.68
CA GLY A 389 -12.00 35.89 20.36
C GLY A 389 -12.43 35.01 19.19
N GLN A 390 -11.54 34.83 18.21
CA GLN A 390 -11.63 33.68 17.32
C GLN A 390 -11.38 32.40 18.14
N PRO A 391 -12.09 31.29 17.85
CA PRO A 391 -11.90 30.04 18.59
C PRO A 391 -10.43 29.56 18.45
N PRO A 392 -9.82 29.03 19.52
CA PRO A 392 -8.44 28.55 19.48
C PRO A 392 -8.35 27.36 18.51
N GLY A 393 -7.68 27.58 17.37
CA GLY A 393 -7.63 26.63 16.26
C GLY A 393 -6.90 25.33 16.59
N ARG A 394 -7.61 24.32 17.08
CA ARG A 394 -7.16 22.93 17.05
C ARG A 394 -7.52 22.33 15.69
N PHE A 395 -6.49 22.03 14.88
CA PHE A 395 -6.54 21.26 13.64
C PHE A 395 -7.57 21.73 12.58
N ALA A 396 -7.52 23.02 12.23
CA ALA A 396 -8.29 23.59 11.13
C ALA A 396 -7.46 24.53 10.23
N ASP A 397 -6.23 24.16 9.88
CA ASP A 397 -5.39 24.90 8.92
C ASP A 397 -4.96 24.01 7.74
N GLY A 398 -5.90 23.82 6.81
CA GLY A 398 -5.74 22.99 5.61
C GLY A 398 -6.42 23.58 4.36
N ALA A 399 -7.00 24.78 4.43
CA ALA A 399 -7.71 25.39 3.31
C ALA A 399 -7.70 26.93 3.34
N ARG A 400 -7.27 27.54 2.22
CA ARG A 400 -7.50 28.95 1.82
C ARG A 400 -6.65 30.07 2.46
N GLY A 401 -5.35 29.87 2.60
CA GLY A 401 -4.36 30.95 2.76
C GLY A 401 -3.82 31.52 1.43
N LEU A 402 -4.66 32.14 0.57
CA LEU A 402 -4.24 32.54 -0.79
C LEU A 402 -4.52 34.01 -1.17
N ARG A 403 -3.59 34.92 -0.86
CA ARG A 403 -3.48 36.25 -1.51
C ARG A 403 -2.04 36.78 -1.59
N THR A 404 -1.48 36.69 -2.80
CA THR A 404 -0.47 37.62 -3.38
C THR A 404 0.70 38.09 -2.50
N LEU A 405 1.80 37.32 -2.50
CA LEU A 405 3.16 37.87 -2.38
C LEU A 405 3.95 37.67 -3.68
N ARG A 406 4.96 38.53 -3.91
CA ARG A 406 5.68 38.60 -5.20
C ARG A 406 6.66 37.44 -5.39
N ARG A 407 6.82 36.98 -6.64
CA ARG A 407 7.77 35.94 -7.07
C ARG A 407 9.23 36.26 -6.71
N PRO A 408 9.95 35.30 -6.10
CA PRO A 408 11.36 35.02 -6.38
C PRO A 408 11.50 34.13 -7.64
N GLY A 409 12.72 33.94 -8.13
CA GLY A 409 13.01 33.17 -9.35
C GLY A 409 12.91 31.64 -9.21
N ALA A 410 12.77 30.94 -10.33
CA ALA A 410 12.67 29.47 -10.35
C ALA A 410 14.03 28.79 -10.11
N GLY A 411 14.10 27.90 -9.11
CA GLY A 411 15.16 26.92 -8.93
C GLY A 411 14.82 25.59 -9.61
N THR A 412 15.83 24.86 -10.09
CA THR A 412 15.64 23.63 -10.88
C THR A 412 15.60 22.35 -10.06
N GLN A 413 15.04 21.29 -10.67
CA GLN A 413 14.57 20.04 -10.05
C GLN A 413 15.69 19.09 -9.53
N GLU A 414 16.89 19.57 -9.23
CA GLU A 414 18.04 18.74 -8.83
C GLU A 414 18.31 18.69 -7.30
N GLN A 415 17.75 19.61 -6.50
CA GLN A 415 18.05 19.65 -5.06
C GLN A 415 17.26 18.62 -4.21
N LEU A 416 16.14 18.08 -4.70
CA LEU A 416 15.35 17.04 -4.01
C LEU A 416 15.99 15.64 -4.05
N ALA A 417 17.15 15.47 -4.69
CA ALA A 417 17.86 14.19 -4.79
C ALA A 417 18.99 14.02 -3.75
N ALA A 418 19.21 15.00 -2.87
CA ALA A 418 20.30 15.00 -1.89
C ALA A 418 19.94 14.33 -0.56
N ASP A 419 18.78 14.68 0.02
CA ASP A 419 18.46 14.34 1.42
C ASP A 419 18.02 12.89 1.65
N GLN A 420 17.71 12.13 0.60
CA GLN A 420 17.42 10.68 0.68
C GLN A 420 18.67 9.79 0.82
N ARG A 421 19.76 10.32 1.39
CA ARG A 421 21.03 9.58 1.63
C ARG A 421 21.63 9.80 3.02
N ALA A 422 20.77 9.96 4.03
CA ALA A 422 21.17 10.11 5.43
C ALA A 422 20.42 9.15 6.39
N VAL A 423 20.26 7.88 6.01
CA VAL A 423 19.84 6.81 6.93
C VAL A 423 21.06 5.94 7.25
N GLU A 424 21.75 6.26 8.33
CA GLU A 424 22.94 5.52 8.77
C GLU A 424 22.57 4.17 9.41
N CYS A 425 23.29 3.12 9.02
CA CYS A 425 23.08 1.77 9.54
C CYS A 425 23.65 1.64 10.96
N ARG A 426 22.79 1.75 11.98
CA ARG A 426 23.14 1.43 13.38
C ARG A 426 23.10 -0.08 13.65
N CYS A 427 24.07 -0.82 13.11
CA CYS A 427 24.33 -2.18 13.57
C CYS A 427 25.19 -2.16 14.85
N GLY A 428 24.55 -2.33 16.01
CA GLY A 428 25.24 -2.36 17.30
C GLY A 428 26.05 -3.64 17.48
N VAL A 429 27.39 -3.54 17.48
CA VAL A 429 28.29 -4.62 17.90
C VAL A 429 29.18 -4.09 19.02
N ALA A 430 29.00 -4.63 20.23
CA ALA A 430 29.76 -4.21 21.40
C ALA A 430 31.21 -4.72 21.34
N VAL A 431 32.17 -3.80 21.25
CA VAL A 431 33.60 -4.10 21.43
C VAL A 431 34.02 -3.60 22.81
N ARG A 432 34.43 -4.51 23.70
CA ARG A 432 34.95 -4.15 25.03
C ARG A 432 36.27 -3.38 24.88
N ALA A 433 36.39 -2.25 25.58
CA ALA A 433 37.63 -1.51 25.67
C ALA A 433 38.67 -2.25 26.54
N ALA A 434 39.94 -2.12 26.17
CA ALA A 434 41.11 -2.47 26.98
C ALA A 434 42.08 -1.27 26.99
N PRO A 435 42.85 -1.05 28.08
CA PRO A 435 43.44 0.26 28.36
C PRO A 435 44.72 0.59 27.59
N GLN A 436 45.06 1.89 27.61
CA GLN A 436 46.24 2.47 26.98
C GLN A 436 47.56 2.07 27.65
N LEU A 437 48.62 1.93 26.85
CA LEU A 437 50.02 2.04 27.31
C LEU A 437 50.85 2.84 26.29
N HIS A 438 51.46 3.95 26.75
CA HIS A 438 52.46 4.72 26.01
C HIS A 438 53.88 4.25 26.34
N ARG A 439 54.78 4.16 25.33
CA ARG A 439 56.17 4.70 25.31
C ARG A 439 56.90 4.37 23.97
N PRO A 440 58.09 4.95 23.64
CA PRO A 440 58.32 5.49 22.29
C PRO A 440 59.34 4.77 21.36
N VAL A 441 59.36 5.31 20.14
CA VAL A 441 60.22 5.12 18.94
C VAL A 441 61.72 5.43 19.20
N PRO A 442 62.68 4.68 18.61
CA PRO A 442 63.46 5.20 17.46
C PRO A 442 63.92 4.15 16.40
N GLY A 443 64.02 4.56 15.11
CA GLY A 443 64.63 3.74 14.04
C GLY A 443 64.18 4.07 12.59
N VAL A 444 64.56 5.20 11.99
CA VAL A 444 65.58 5.34 10.90
C VAL A 444 65.01 5.37 9.44
N LEU A 445 65.06 6.58 8.87
CA LEU A 445 65.23 7.01 7.45
C LEU A 445 64.62 6.18 6.27
N GLY A 446 63.79 6.85 5.46
CA GLY A 446 63.30 6.37 4.15
C GLY A 446 62.54 7.43 3.34
N VAL A 447 63.26 8.29 2.60
CA VAL A 447 62.75 9.54 2.00
C VAL A 447 61.74 9.35 0.86
N ALA A 448 60.61 10.07 0.93
CA ALA A 448 59.91 10.66 -0.23
C ALA A 448 58.89 11.74 0.20
N GLN A 449 59.23 13.02 0.02
CA GLN A 449 58.25 14.14 0.10
C GLN A 449 57.66 14.44 -1.28
N LEU A 450 56.41 14.91 -1.32
CA LEU A 450 55.95 15.84 -2.35
C LEU A 450 54.72 16.61 -1.83
N ASP A 451 54.85 17.93 -1.74
CA ASP A 451 53.75 18.86 -1.45
C ASP A 451 53.72 19.96 -2.54
N SER A 452 52.52 20.45 -2.79
CA SER A 452 52.04 21.53 -3.66
C SER A 452 53.02 22.54 -4.28
N ARG A 453 52.78 22.86 -5.56
CA ARG A 453 52.56 24.25 -6.06
C ARG A 453 52.17 24.33 -7.55
N CYS A 454 51.73 25.55 -7.93
CA CYS A 454 51.38 26.06 -9.27
C CYS A 454 50.12 25.47 -9.92
N ARG A 455 49.07 26.24 -10.23
CA ARG A 455 48.87 27.51 -11.00
C ARG A 455 48.54 27.26 -12.47
N ALA A 456 47.61 28.06 -13.01
CA ALA A 456 46.92 27.82 -14.27
C ALA A 456 47.43 28.67 -15.44
N GLN A 457 47.25 28.18 -16.68
CA GLN A 457 47.26 28.95 -17.92
C GLN A 457 46.38 28.28 -19.00
N ARG A 458 45.88 29.09 -19.95
CA ARG A 458 45.17 28.78 -21.23
C ARG A 458 45.91 29.55 -22.35
N PRO A 459 45.70 29.37 -23.69
CA PRO A 459 44.55 28.81 -24.44
C PRO A 459 45.02 27.67 -25.44
N ALA A 460 44.52 27.37 -26.67
CA ALA A 460 43.53 28.00 -27.56
C ALA A 460 42.88 27.07 -28.62
N ALA A 461 41.67 27.48 -29.06
CA ALA A 461 41.03 27.35 -30.38
C ALA A 461 41.44 26.26 -31.41
N ARG A 462 40.57 25.24 -31.61
CA ARG A 462 40.31 24.64 -32.95
C ARG A 462 38.98 23.88 -33.10
N ALA A 463 37.82 24.54 -32.98
CA ALA A 463 36.49 23.88 -33.06
C ALA A 463 35.32 24.74 -33.63
N ARG A 464 35.46 25.32 -34.83
CA ARG A 464 34.33 26.00 -35.53
C ARG A 464 34.29 25.67 -37.03
N ARG A 465 33.73 24.50 -37.40
CA ARG A 465 33.31 24.18 -38.79
C ARG A 465 32.27 23.05 -38.92
N GLY A 466 32.16 22.11 -37.96
CA GLY A 466 31.24 20.96 -38.07
C GLY A 466 29.74 21.26 -37.88
N VAL A 467 29.38 22.25 -37.06
CA VAL A 467 27.98 22.43 -36.58
C VAL A 467 27.00 22.86 -37.68
N ARG A 468 27.46 23.55 -38.74
CA ARG A 468 26.57 24.12 -39.79
C ARG A 468 26.02 23.12 -40.82
N ARG A 469 26.40 21.83 -40.79
CA ARG A 469 25.79 20.81 -41.69
C ARG A 469 24.62 20.05 -41.08
N LEU A 470 24.57 19.88 -39.76
CA LEU A 470 23.50 19.13 -39.08
C LEU A 470 22.17 19.89 -39.02
N THR A 471 22.21 21.21 -38.83
CA THR A 471 20.98 22.02 -38.68
C THR A 471 20.13 22.12 -39.95
N LYS A 472 20.73 21.99 -41.14
CA LYS A 472 19.95 22.01 -42.40
C LYS A 472 19.13 20.72 -42.56
N HIS A 473 19.71 19.57 -42.25
CA HIS A 473 19.09 18.27 -42.53
C HIS A 473 17.79 18.02 -41.74
N PHE A 474 17.66 18.59 -40.54
CA PHE A 474 16.43 18.50 -39.75
C PHE A 474 15.31 19.44 -40.23
N ALA A 475 15.65 20.59 -40.82
CA ALA A 475 14.64 21.51 -41.37
C ALA A 475 13.95 20.90 -42.60
N ASP A 476 14.72 20.26 -43.49
CA ASP A 476 14.23 19.65 -44.73
C ASP A 476 13.26 18.47 -44.45
N ILE A 477 13.40 17.77 -43.31
CA ILE A 477 12.51 16.67 -42.88
C ILE A 477 11.19 17.20 -42.31
N ALA A 478 11.22 18.27 -41.51
CA ALA A 478 10.01 18.84 -40.91
C ALA A 478 9.01 19.38 -41.96
N ALA A 479 9.53 19.90 -43.08
CA ALA A 479 8.73 20.45 -44.17
C ALA A 479 7.89 19.41 -44.96
N GLN A 480 8.17 18.11 -44.78
CA GLN A 480 7.52 17.03 -45.54
C GLN A 480 6.47 16.24 -44.73
N SER A 481 6.16 16.68 -43.50
CA SER A 481 5.14 16.05 -42.67
C SER A 481 3.71 16.30 -43.17
N LEU A 482 2.87 15.26 -43.11
CA LEU A 482 1.45 15.29 -43.47
C LEU A 482 0.51 15.44 -42.24
N ASP A 483 1.02 15.54 -41.01
CA ASP A 483 0.15 15.77 -39.82
C ASP A 483 -0.38 17.22 -39.79
N PRO A 484 -1.71 17.46 -39.83
CA PRO A 484 -2.29 18.81 -39.81
C PRO A 484 -1.93 19.63 -38.57
N ARG A 485 -1.71 18.99 -37.42
CA ARG A 485 -1.50 19.66 -36.12
C ARG A 485 -0.14 20.37 -36.06
N ILE A 486 0.84 19.91 -36.83
CA ILE A 486 2.16 20.55 -36.91
C ILE A 486 2.08 21.88 -37.69
N ARG A 487 1.23 21.96 -38.73
CA ARG A 487 1.00 23.21 -39.48
C ARG A 487 0.32 24.28 -38.63
N GLN A 488 -0.59 23.87 -37.74
CA GLN A 488 -1.35 24.79 -36.89
C GLN A 488 -0.46 25.56 -35.90
N LEU A 489 0.60 24.91 -35.37
CA LEU A 489 1.58 25.53 -34.47
C LEU A 489 2.44 26.62 -35.13
N GLN A 490 2.65 26.57 -36.45
CA GLN A 490 3.41 27.59 -37.18
C GLN A 490 2.57 28.86 -37.48
N ALA A 491 1.25 28.78 -37.41
CA ALA A 491 0.36 29.92 -37.66
C ALA A 491 0.20 30.87 -36.46
N TRP A 492 0.58 30.44 -35.24
CA TRP A 492 0.31 31.17 -33.99
C TRP A 492 1.51 31.94 -33.41
N HIS A 493 2.74 31.64 -33.82
CA HIS A 493 3.95 32.24 -33.22
C HIS A 493 4.92 32.75 -34.29
N GLY A 494 5.13 34.07 -34.29
CA GLY A 494 5.97 34.80 -35.24
C GLY A 494 7.43 34.33 -35.30
N HIS A 495 8.05 34.59 -36.45
CA HIS A 495 9.15 33.80 -37.02
C HIS A 495 10.53 33.91 -36.33
N GLU A 496 10.64 34.53 -35.15
CA GLU A 496 11.90 34.70 -34.41
C GLU A 496 11.94 33.99 -33.04
N SER A 497 10.80 33.68 -32.42
CA SER A 497 10.76 33.12 -31.05
C SER A 497 11.21 31.66 -30.94
N VAL A 498 11.04 30.88 -32.01
CA VAL A 498 11.18 29.40 -31.99
C VAL A 498 12.63 28.94 -31.74
N ASN A 499 13.62 29.71 -32.21
CA ASN A 499 15.05 29.35 -32.12
C ASN A 499 15.65 29.36 -30.71
N ARG A 500 14.90 29.76 -29.67
CA ARG A 500 15.36 29.71 -28.26
C ARG A 500 14.71 28.62 -27.41
N ILE A 501 13.57 28.05 -27.82
CA ILE A 501 12.81 27.11 -26.98
C ILE A 501 13.19 25.65 -27.26
N VAL A 502 13.57 25.31 -28.49
CA VAL A 502 13.89 23.93 -28.93
C VAL A 502 15.30 23.45 -28.48
N VAL A 503 16.06 24.27 -27.76
CA VAL A 503 17.44 23.95 -27.31
C VAL A 503 17.50 23.56 -25.82
N ALA A 504 16.37 23.60 -25.09
CA ALA A 504 16.32 23.51 -23.64
C ALA A 504 15.68 22.22 -23.05
N SER A 505 15.58 21.13 -23.82
CA SER A 505 14.91 19.89 -23.37
C SER A 505 15.43 18.59 -24.02
N ILE A 506 16.73 18.30 -23.91
CA ILE A 506 17.29 16.97 -24.20
C ILE A 506 18.15 16.49 -23.00
N PRO A 507 17.79 15.42 -22.28
CA PRO A 507 18.54 14.95 -21.12
C PRO A 507 19.84 14.21 -21.52
N TYR A 508 20.98 14.68 -21.02
CA TYR A 508 22.29 14.02 -21.20
C TYR A 508 22.38 12.71 -20.40
N ARG A 509 21.99 11.57 -21.00
CA ARG A 509 22.17 10.22 -20.41
C ARG A 509 23.00 9.21 -21.23
N HIS A 510 23.83 9.67 -22.16
CA HIS A 510 24.78 8.80 -22.89
C HIS A 510 26.25 9.27 -22.82
N ALA A 511 26.80 9.39 -21.60
CA ALA A 511 28.23 9.71 -21.41
C ALA A 511 28.93 9.13 -20.16
N CYS A 512 28.32 8.18 -19.40
CA CYS A 512 28.91 7.72 -18.12
C CYS A 512 28.88 6.20 -17.84
N PHE A 513 28.37 5.36 -18.77
CA PHE A 513 28.27 3.91 -18.55
C PHE A 513 29.50 3.09 -18.98
N ALA A 514 30.35 3.63 -19.86
CA ALA A 514 31.49 2.91 -20.43
C ALA A 514 32.65 2.67 -19.44
N GLN A 515 32.77 3.49 -18.38
CA GLN A 515 33.97 3.50 -17.53
C GLN A 515 33.79 2.79 -16.18
N ARG A 516 32.56 2.66 -15.65
CA ARG A 516 32.30 1.91 -14.41
C ARG A 516 32.28 0.38 -14.59
N ARG A 517 32.02 -0.14 -15.81
CA ARG A 517 32.05 -1.59 -16.09
C ARG A 517 33.46 -2.22 -16.11
N ARG A 518 34.55 -1.43 -16.11
CA ARG A 518 35.93 -1.94 -16.07
C ARG A 518 36.50 -2.21 -14.68
N ILE A 519 35.85 -1.77 -13.60
CA ILE A 519 36.33 -1.96 -12.22
C ILE A 519 35.58 -3.09 -11.49
N GLY A 520 34.26 -3.21 -11.69
CA GLY A 520 33.48 -4.29 -11.06
C GLY A 520 33.89 -5.72 -11.50
N LEU A 521 34.34 -5.90 -12.73
CA LEU A 521 34.78 -7.19 -13.26
C LEU A 521 36.14 -7.67 -12.73
N ALA A 522 36.97 -6.79 -12.16
CA ALA A 522 38.25 -7.16 -11.56
C ALA A 522 38.09 -7.85 -10.20
N LEU A 523 37.10 -7.43 -9.40
CA LEU A 523 36.86 -7.96 -8.04
C LEU A 523 36.16 -9.33 -8.02
N ALA A 524 35.41 -9.68 -9.07
CA ALA A 524 34.82 -11.01 -9.21
C ALA A 524 35.87 -12.10 -9.51
N ALA A 525 36.89 -11.77 -10.32
CA ALA A 525 37.94 -12.72 -10.71
C ALA A 525 38.84 -13.15 -9.54
N TRP A 526 39.06 -12.26 -8.57
CA TRP A 526 40.02 -12.49 -7.48
C TRP A 526 39.54 -13.50 -6.42
N ARG A 527 38.23 -13.76 -6.30
CA ARG A 527 37.68 -14.75 -5.34
C ARG A 527 37.64 -16.20 -5.87
N VAL A 528 37.94 -16.43 -7.14
CA VAL A 528 37.93 -17.79 -7.75
C VAL A 528 39.33 -18.39 -7.86
N ILE A 529 40.38 -17.56 -7.91
CA ILE A 529 41.77 -18.00 -8.11
C ILE A 529 42.46 -18.40 -6.79
N ALA A 530 41.92 -18.00 -5.64
CA ALA A 530 42.49 -18.24 -4.30
C ALA A 530 42.19 -19.63 -3.67
N ARG A 531 41.80 -20.65 -4.46
CA ARG A 531 41.52 -22.03 -3.95
C ARG A 531 42.09 -23.16 -4.81
N ARG A 532 43.17 -22.92 -5.57
CA ARG A 532 43.94 -23.98 -6.26
C ARG A 532 45.44 -23.70 -6.26
N HIS A 533 46.16 -24.17 -5.24
CA HIS A 533 47.48 -24.84 -5.30
C HIS A 533 47.96 -25.19 -3.88
N HIS A 534 48.92 -26.12 -3.79
CA HIS A 534 49.43 -26.82 -2.58
C HIS A 534 48.55 -27.94 -1.98
N HIS A 535 49.07 -29.15 -1.72
CA HIS A 535 50.12 -29.91 -2.44
C HIS A 535 49.91 -31.43 -2.19
N ARG A 536 50.53 -32.32 -2.99
CA ARG A 536 50.34 -33.79 -2.92
C ARG A 536 51.40 -34.52 -2.06
N ARG A 537 51.03 -35.74 -1.58
CA ARG A 537 51.82 -36.78 -0.85
C ARG A 537 52.03 -36.45 0.63
N TRP A 538 51.87 -37.36 1.60
CA TRP A 538 52.21 -38.81 1.65
C TRP A 538 51.09 -39.74 2.20
N GLN A 539 51.37 -41.05 2.18
CA GLN A 539 50.66 -42.19 2.85
C GLN A 539 51.76 -43.10 3.46
N PRO A 540 51.52 -43.98 4.48
CA PRO A 540 50.68 -45.19 4.31
C PRO A 540 49.99 -45.79 5.59
N ALA A 541 49.13 -46.81 5.38
CA ALA A 541 48.67 -47.88 6.31
C ALA A 541 47.94 -47.47 7.63
N GLN A 542 47.01 -48.22 8.25
CA GLN A 542 46.63 -49.65 8.25
C GLN A 542 45.07 -49.79 8.21
N VAL A 543 44.45 -50.70 7.45
CA VAL A 543 44.11 -52.13 7.70
C VAL A 543 43.04 -52.40 8.79
N GLY A 544 41.92 -53.04 8.37
CA GLY A 544 40.92 -53.70 9.22
C GLY A 544 39.70 -52.85 9.60
N ALA A 545 38.49 -53.40 9.81
CA ALA A 545 37.95 -54.72 9.41
C ALA A 545 36.41 -54.67 9.39
N GLN A 546 35.75 -55.55 8.63
CA GLN A 546 34.29 -55.72 8.69
C GLN A 546 33.86 -56.40 10.00
N ARG A 547 32.67 -56.06 10.54
CA ARG A 547 31.78 -57.06 11.15
C ARG A 547 30.33 -56.59 11.23
N SER A 548 29.42 -57.53 11.00
CA SER A 548 27.96 -57.38 11.06
C SER A 548 27.35 -58.34 12.09
N ARG A 549 26.27 -57.89 12.74
CA ARG A 549 25.24 -58.60 13.55
C ARG A 549 24.23 -57.51 13.96
N VAL A 550 22.90 -57.56 13.77
CA VAL A 550 21.87 -58.62 13.74
C VAL A 550 21.40 -59.08 15.13
N ARG A 551 20.20 -58.57 15.50
CA ARG A 551 19.14 -59.07 16.42
C ARG A 551 19.49 -59.95 17.63
N VAL A 552 19.02 -59.53 18.82
CA VAL A 552 18.04 -60.21 19.72
C VAL A 552 17.35 -59.06 20.51
N ILE A 553 16.06 -58.73 20.35
CA ILE A 553 14.84 -59.24 21.04
C ILE A 553 14.90 -59.21 22.58
N ALA A 554 14.25 -58.20 23.16
CA ALA A 554 13.49 -58.25 24.41
C ALA A 554 12.38 -57.19 24.30
#